data_AF-A0AA86V3A0-F1
#
_entry.id   AF-A0AA86V3A0-F1
#
_cell.length_a   1.000
_cell.length_b   1.000
_cell.length_c   1.000
_cell.angle_alpha   90.00
_cell.angle_beta   90.00
_cell.angle_gamma   90.00
#
_symmetry.space_group_name_H-M   'P 1'
#
loop_
_entity.id
_entity.type
_entity.pdbx_description
1 polymer ?
#
loop_
_entity_poly.entity_id
_entity_poly.type
_entity_poly.pdbx_seq_one_letter_code
_entity_poly.pdbx_strand_id
1 'polypeptide(L)'
;MESALLKEFQLQHKNPSLEALLRWRSAVTLVKNHRRRFRMVADLDKRVEAQRIRQGIKNLRKHILSELWMVRELKKSDGGILKRYLHVES
;
A
#
# COMPACT_ATOMS: atom_id res chain seq x y z
N MET A 1 -17.44 40.75 43.76
CA MET A 1 -16.94 40.91 42.38
C MET A 1 -17.16 39.65 41.55
N GLU A 2 -16.96 38.46 42.12
CA GLU A 2 -17.18 37.17 41.44
C GLU A 2 -18.63 36.92 40.96
N SER A 3 -19.63 37.42 41.71
CA SER A 3 -21.05 37.24 41.37
C SER A 3 -21.52 38.03 40.15
N ALA A 4 -20.82 39.10 39.76
CA ALA A 4 -21.15 39.91 38.59
C ALA A 4 -20.69 39.24 37.29
N LEU A 5 -19.49 38.66 37.29
CA LEU A 5 -18.90 37.99 36.14
C LEU A 5 -19.69 36.73 35.70
N LEU A 6 -20.31 36.04 36.66
CA LEU A 6 -21.16 34.87 36.40
C LEU A 6 -22.54 35.22 35.80
N LYS A 7 -22.95 36.49 35.88
CA LYS A 7 -24.27 36.94 35.40
C LYS A 7 -24.23 37.37 33.93
N GLU A 8 -23.07 37.86 33.48
CA GLU A 8 -22.84 38.30 32.09
C GLU A 8 -22.48 37.15 31.16
N PHE A 9 -21.78 36.13 31.68
CA PHE A 9 -21.52 34.91 30.94
C PHE A 9 -22.53 33.85 31.39
N GLN A 10 -23.43 33.41 30.50
CA GLN A 10 -24.17 32.16 30.69
C GLN A 10 -23.18 30.98 30.64
N LEU A 11 -22.38 30.84 31.68
CA LEU A 11 -21.37 29.82 31.81
C LEU A 11 -22.10 28.49 32.01
N GLN A 12 -21.96 27.59 31.04
CA GLN A 12 -22.56 26.26 31.13
C GLN A 12 -22.04 25.54 32.38
N HIS A 13 -22.94 24.90 33.12
CA HIS A 13 -22.58 24.19 34.35
C HIS A 13 -21.53 23.11 34.04
N LYS A 14 -20.57 22.90 34.95
CA LYS A 14 -19.46 21.94 34.76
C LYS A 14 -19.93 20.52 34.44
N ASN A 15 -21.09 20.13 34.98
CA ASN A 15 -21.76 18.87 34.70
C ASN A 15 -23.05 19.11 33.89
N PRO A 16 -22.99 19.20 32.55
CA PRO A 16 -24.18 19.38 31.73
C PRO A 16 -25.16 18.21 31.93
N SER A 17 -26.46 18.48 31.80
CA SER A 17 -27.49 17.44 31.86
C SER A 17 -27.26 16.40 30.76
N LEU A 18 -27.80 15.20 30.96
CA LEU A 18 -27.73 14.12 29.97
C LEU A 18 -28.26 14.59 28.60
N GLU A 19 -29.33 15.38 28.60
CA GLU A 19 -29.93 15.95 27.40
C GLU A 19 -28.98 16.92 26.68
N ALA A 20 -28.27 17.78 27.42
CA ALA A 20 -27.27 18.66 26.83
C ALA A 20 -26.12 17.86 26.21
N LEU A 21 -25.66 16.79 26.88
CA LEU A 21 -24.65 15.88 26.33
C LEU A 21 -25.14 15.17 25.05
N LEU A 22 -26.39 14.70 25.03
CA LEU A 22 -26.99 14.06 23.86
C LEU A 22 -27.12 15.03 22.68
N ARG A 23 -27.56 16.26 22.93
CA ARG A 23 -27.62 17.33 21.90
C ARG A 23 -26.25 17.65 21.34
N TRP A 24 -25.23 17.78 22.20
CA TRP A 24 -23.85 17.96 21.76
C TRP A 24 -23.39 16.79 20.89
N ARG A 25 -23.54 15.54 21.37
CA ARG A 25 -23.18 14.34 20.60
C ARG A 25 -23.90 14.27 19.25
N SER A 26 -25.19 14.57 19.21
CA SER A 26 -26.00 14.62 17.99
C SER A 26 -25.63 15.79 17.06
N ALA A 27 -25.08 16.89 17.59
CA ALA A 27 -24.60 18.00 16.79
C ALA A 27 -23.22 17.70 16.16
N VAL A 28 -22.33 17.03 16.89
CA VAL A 28 -20.99 16.65 16.37
C VAL A 28 -21.02 15.40 15.49
N THR A 29 -22.09 14.61 15.49
CA THR A 29 -22.24 13.46 14.57
C THR A 29 -22.43 13.91 13.12
N LEU A 30 -23.11 15.04 12.88
CA LEU A 30 -23.47 15.48 11.54
C LEU A 30 -22.32 16.23 10.81
N VAL A 31 -21.35 16.81 11.53
CA VAL A 31 -20.21 17.50 10.92
C VAL A 31 -18.89 17.20 11.63
N LYS A 32 -17.87 16.87 10.83
CA LYS A 32 -16.42 16.89 11.11
C LYS A 32 -15.70 15.56 11.36
N ASN A 33 -15.93 14.51 10.55
CA ASN A 33 -14.77 13.72 10.10
C ASN A 33 -14.83 12.98 8.77
N HIS A 34 -15.48 13.57 7.77
CA HIS A 34 -15.38 13.02 6.41
C HIS A 34 -13.93 12.95 5.91
N ARG A 35 -13.09 13.96 6.22
CA ARG A 35 -11.65 13.98 5.82
C ARG A 35 -10.76 12.99 6.60
N ARG A 36 -11.07 12.57 7.83
CA ARG A 36 -10.34 11.47 8.49
C ARG A 36 -10.86 10.08 8.10
N ARG A 37 -12.11 9.94 7.64
CA ARG A 37 -12.64 8.66 7.14
C ARG A 37 -11.85 8.12 5.94
N PHE A 38 -11.25 9.00 5.13
CA PHE A 38 -10.50 8.61 3.93
C PHE A 38 -8.98 8.70 4.06
N ARG A 39 -8.43 9.06 5.23
CA ARG A 39 -6.97 9.17 5.41
C ARG A 39 -6.22 7.84 5.26
N MET A 40 -6.92 6.72 5.49
CA MET A 40 -6.38 5.35 5.43
C MET A 40 -7.18 4.46 4.47
N VAL A 41 -7.87 5.03 3.48
CA VAL A 41 -8.52 4.21 2.46
C VAL A 41 -7.49 3.83 1.42
N ALA A 42 -7.33 2.52 1.26
CA ALA A 42 -6.45 1.96 0.26
C ALA A 42 -6.86 2.45 -1.13
N ASP A 43 -5.91 3.05 -1.85
CA ASP A 43 -6.07 3.34 -3.27
C ASP A 43 -6.05 2.01 -4.04
N LEU A 44 -7.24 1.55 -4.44
CA LEU A 44 -7.42 0.25 -5.08
C LEU A 44 -6.81 0.24 -6.48
N ASP A 45 -6.91 1.34 -7.22
CA ASP A 45 -6.37 1.46 -8.56
C ASP A 45 -4.85 1.35 -8.55
N LYS A 46 -4.18 2.05 -7.61
CA LYS A 46 -2.73 1.92 -7.42
C LYS A 46 -2.30 0.51 -7.04
N ARG A 47 -3.13 -0.24 -6.29
CA ARG A 47 -2.82 -1.64 -5.93
C ARG A 47 -2.90 -2.57 -7.13
N VAL A 48 -3.93 -2.40 -7.96
CA VAL A 48 -4.08 -3.15 -9.21
C VAL A 48 -2.91 -2.87 -10.14
N GLU A 49 -2.53 -1.60 -10.31
CA GLU A 49 -1.40 -1.23 -11.16
C GLU A 49 -0.07 -1.80 -10.65
N ALA A 50 0.20 -1.68 -9.36
CA ALA A 50 1.39 -2.28 -8.74
C ALA A 50 1.43 -3.81 -8.92
N GLN A 51 0.28 -4.49 -8.90
CA GLN A 51 0.21 -5.93 -9.15
C GLN A 51 0.53 -6.28 -10.61
N ARG A 52 0.04 -5.51 -11.57
CA ARG A 52 0.36 -5.69 -13.00
C ARG A 52 1.84 -5.55 -13.26
N ILE A 53 2.47 -4.49 -12.73
CA ILE A 53 3.92 -4.25 -12.87
C ILE A 53 4.72 -5.43 -12.28
N ARG A 54 4.38 -5.87 -11.05
CA ARG A 54 5.04 -7.02 -10.41
C ARG A 54 4.93 -8.29 -11.26
N GLN A 55 3.77 -8.56 -11.85
CA GLN A 55 3.57 -9.73 -12.69
C GLN A 55 4.37 -9.63 -13.99
N GLY A 56 4.42 -8.45 -14.62
CA GLY A 56 5.24 -8.19 -15.80
C GLY A 56 6.72 -8.47 -15.55
N ILE A 57 7.27 -7.94 -14.45
CA ILE A 57 8.66 -8.18 -14.05
C ILE A 57 8.92 -9.67 -13.78
N LYS A 58 8.00 -10.38 -13.12
CA LYS A 58 8.12 -11.82 -12.85
C LYS A 58 8.16 -12.64 -14.15
N ASN A 59 7.31 -12.29 -15.11
CA ASN A 59 7.26 -12.96 -16.41
C ASN A 59 8.53 -12.70 -17.22
N LEU A 60 8.99 -11.45 -17.27
CA LEU A 60 10.24 -11.09 -17.96
C LEU A 60 11.44 -11.82 -17.36
N ARG A 61 11.54 -11.88 -16.02
CA ARG A 61 12.60 -12.65 -15.34
C ARG A 61 12.57 -14.13 -15.71
N LYS A 62 11.39 -14.76 -15.73
CA LYS A 62 11.26 -16.17 -16.13
C LYS A 62 11.73 -16.39 -17.57
N HIS A 63 11.35 -15.50 -18.48
CA HIS A 63 11.76 -15.57 -19.87
C HIS A 63 13.28 -15.45 -20.02
N ILE A 64 13.88 -14.40 -19.45
CA ILE A 64 15.33 -14.19 -19.47
C ILE A 64 16.06 -15.39 -18.85
N LEU A 65 15.60 -15.92 -17.72
CA LEU A 65 16.21 -17.09 -17.09
C LEU A 65 16.12 -18.34 -17.98
N SER A 66 14.99 -18.52 -18.68
CA SER A 66 14.83 -19.60 -19.65
C SER A 66 15.81 -19.45 -20.81
N GLU A 67 15.95 -18.26 -21.38
CA GLU A 67 16.89 -17.99 -22.47
C GLU A 67 18.34 -18.20 -22.04
N LEU A 68 18.72 -17.66 -20.88
CA LEU A 68 20.06 -17.84 -20.33
C LEU A 68 20.37 -19.30 -20.04
N TRP A 69 19.39 -20.06 -19.57
CA TRP A 69 19.53 -21.51 -19.35
C TRP A 69 19.74 -22.26 -20.67
N MET A 70 18.95 -21.94 -21.70
CA MET A 70 19.12 -22.51 -23.05
C MET A 70 20.50 -22.19 -23.64
N VAL A 71 20.95 -20.93 -23.57
CA VAL A 71 22.28 -20.52 -24.05
C VAL A 71 23.40 -21.24 -23.29
N ARG A 72 23.24 -21.43 -21.98
CA ARG A 72 24.20 -22.20 -21.17
C ARG A 72 24.27 -23.66 -21.62
N GLU A 73 23.14 -24.28 -21.91
CA GLU A 73 23.10 -25.69 -22.34
C GLU A 73 23.65 -25.89 -23.76
N LEU A 74 23.40 -24.94 -24.66
CA LEU A 74 24.00 -24.92 -25.99
C LEU A 74 25.53 -24.81 -25.92
N LYS A 75 26.06 -23.85 -25.14
CA LYS A 75 27.51 -23.71 -24.95
C LYS A 75 28.17 -24.96 -24.34
N LYS A 76 27.45 -25.67 -23.47
CA LYS A 76 27.92 -26.93 -22.89
C LYS A 76 27.96 -28.06 -23.92
N SER A 77 27.00 -28.07 -24.85
CA SER A 77 26.94 -29.01 -25.97
C SER A 77 28.05 -28.75 -26.99
N ASP A 78 28.24 -27.49 -27.39
CA ASP A 78 29.27 -27.09 -28.37
C ASP A 78 30.69 -27.32 -27.84
N GLY A 79 30.95 -27.04 -26.55
CA GLY A 79 32.22 -27.35 -25.90
C GLY A 79 32.53 -28.85 -25.81
N GLY A 80 31.50 -29.71 -25.81
CA GLY A 80 31.63 -31.17 -25.89
C GLY A 80 31.75 -31.71 -27.32
N ILE A 81 31.25 -30.97 -28.31
CA ILE A 81 31.41 -31.28 -29.74
C ILE A 81 32.84 -30.94 -30.18
N LEU A 82 33.35 -29.75 -29.85
CA LEU A 82 34.71 -29.33 -30.22
C LEU A 82 35.82 -30.20 -29.60
N LYS A 83 35.62 -30.71 -28.37
CA LYS A 83 36.56 -31.65 -27.75
C LYS A 83 36.61 -33.03 -28.43
N ARG A 84 35.54 -33.45 -29.12
CA ARG A 84 35.51 -34.72 -29.86
C ARG A 84 36.23 -34.63 -31.20
N TYR A 85 36.20 -33.49 -31.88
CA TYR A 85 36.93 -33.30 -33.14
C TYR A 85 38.44 -33.11 -32.92
N LEU A 86 38.86 -32.48 -31.82
CA LEU A 86 40.28 -32.27 -31.49
C LEU A 86 41.01 -33.51 -30.94
N HIS A 87 40.33 -34.63 -30.70
CA HIS A 87 40.95 -35.89 -30.20
C HIS A 87 41.04 -36.98 -31.27
N VAL A 88 40.64 -36.70 -32.51
CA VAL A 88 40.69 -37.64 -33.65
C VAL A 88 41.86 -37.35 -34.59
N GLU A 89 42.60 -36.25 -34.37
CA GLU A 89 43.80 -35.87 -35.14
C GLU A 89 45.11 -36.00 -34.33
N SER A 90 45.35 -37.15 -33.68
CA SER A 90 46.68 -37.49 -33.15
C SER A 90 47.10 -38.91 -33.46
#